data_AF-A0A8S9RUK7-F1
#
_entry.id   AF-A0A8S9RUK7-F1
#
_cell.length_a   1.000
_cell.length_b   1.000
_cell.length_c   1.000
_cell.angle_alpha   90.00
_cell.angle_beta   90.00
_cell.angle_gamma   90.00
#
_symmetry.space_group_name_H-M   'P 1'
#
loop_
_entity.id
_entity.type
_entity.pdbx_description
1 polymer ?
#
loop_
_entity_poly.entity_id
_entity_poly.type
_entity_poly.pdbx_seq_one_letter_code
_entity_poly.pdbx_strand_id
1 'polypeptide(L)'
;MDLSINPLTSKIEAMQGELVEIQSNIACRPEASASIDRRNNKSTDIHHRTSVDDATNRGRLVPKVTSDMSNTHRQGEEISADTYATLRRHQFNLESLEDRLQRIENTIATMKEKWRRGDEAMREFTDSTKHTKVDQHVNYPHLLRLFEGTKADIQH
;
A
#
# COMPACT_ATOMS: atom_id res chain seq x y z
N MET A 1 -3.87 1.54 -24.17
CA MET A 1 -2.97 1.41 -22.99
C MET A 1 -3.67 0.51 -22.01
N ASP A 2 -3.08 -0.64 -21.69
CA ASP A 2 -3.59 -1.51 -20.64
C ASP A 2 -2.95 -1.05 -19.33
N LEU A 3 -3.68 -0.22 -18.57
CA LEU A 3 -3.29 0.15 -17.21
C LEU A 3 -3.54 -1.08 -16.34
N SER A 4 -2.54 -1.96 -16.27
CA SER A 4 -2.56 -3.08 -15.33
C SER A 4 -2.44 -2.51 -13.92
N ILE A 5 -3.53 -2.57 -13.14
CA ILE A 5 -3.60 -2.11 -11.74
C ILE A 5 -2.93 -3.12 -10.80
N ASN A 6 -2.85 -4.39 -11.22
CA ASN A 6 -2.31 -5.51 -10.45
C ASN A 6 -0.92 -5.24 -9.84
N PRO A 7 0.08 -4.66 -10.55
CA PRO A 7 1.40 -4.39 -9.98
C PRO A 7 1.38 -3.34 -8.86
N LEU A 8 0.39 -2.43 -8.86
CA LEU A 8 0.23 -1.43 -7.80
C LEU A 8 -0.43 -2.06 -6.58
N THR A 9 -1.48 -2.87 -6.78
CA THR A 9 -2.12 -3.65 -5.72
C THR A 9 -1.10 -4.54 -4.99
N SER A 10 -0.32 -5.33 -5.74
CA SER A 10 0.69 -6.21 -5.13
C SER A 10 1.77 -5.46 -4.33
N LYS A 11 2.12 -4.22 -4.72
CA LYS A 11 3.04 -3.39 -3.95
C LYS A 11 2.43 -2.89 -2.64
N ILE A 12 1.14 -2.54 -2.65
CA ILE A 12 0.43 -2.11 -1.44
C ILE A 12 0.32 -3.27 -0.45
N GLU A 13 -0.04 -4.46 -0.92
CA GLU A 13 -0.11 -5.67 -0.11
C GLU A 13 1.25 -6.01 0.53
N ALA A 14 2.35 -5.89 -0.23
CA ALA A 14 3.69 -6.11 0.29
C ALA A 14 4.04 -5.11 1.42
N MET A 15 3.77 -3.81 1.22
CA MET A 15 4.01 -2.78 2.24
C MET A 15 3.13 -2.96 3.48
N GLN A 16 1.88 -3.43 3.31
CA GLN A 16 1.01 -3.78 4.44
C GLN A 16 1.60 -4.92 5.26
N GLY A 17 2.12 -5.96 4.60
CA GLY A 17 2.79 -7.09 5.25
C GLY A 17 4.01 -6.66 6.08
N GLU A 18 4.88 -5.82 5.49
CA GLU A 18 6.04 -5.27 6.20
C GLU A 18 5.65 -4.44 7.43
N LEU A 19 4.61 -3.61 7.33
CA LEU A 19 4.11 -2.83 8.48
C LEU A 19 3.56 -3.72 9.60
N VAL A 20 2.86 -4.80 9.26
CA VAL A 20 2.38 -5.78 10.25
C VAL A 20 3.55 -6.48 10.92
N GLU A 21 4.59 -6.84 10.18
CA GLU A 21 5.80 -7.46 10.74
C GLU A 21 6.54 -6.50 11.68
N ILE A 22 6.67 -5.22 11.31
CA ILE A 22 7.23 -4.18 12.18
C ILE A 22 6.40 -4.05 13.47
N GLN A 23 5.07 -3.97 13.36
CA GLN A 23 4.20 -3.88 14.54
C GLN A 23 4.30 -5.12 15.44
N SER A 24 4.41 -6.31 14.85
CA SER A 24 4.62 -7.57 15.58
C SER A 24 5.94 -7.57 16.34
N ASN A 25 7.03 -7.17 15.70
CA ASN A 25 8.35 -7.05 16.32
C ASN A 25 8.38 -6.04 17.47
N ILE A 26 7.61 -4.95 17.35
CA ILE A 26 7.43 -3.96 18.42
C ILE A 26 6.65 -4.56 19.59
N ALA A 27 5.53 -5.23 19.32
CA ALA A 27 4.66 -5.81 20.35
C ALA A 27 5.31 -7.01 21.06
N CYS A 28 6.14 -7.78 20.36
CA CYS A 28 6.83 -8.95 20.88
C CYS A 28 8.13 -8.62 21.60
N ARG A 29 8.57 -7.35 21.64
CA ARG A 29 9.79 -6.95 22.34
C ARG A 29 9.63 -7.33 23.83
N PRO A 30 10.37 -8.33 24.33
CA PRO A 30 10.27 -8.69 25.74
C PRO A 30 10.70 -7.47 26.55
N GLU A 31 9.95 -7.17 27.60
CA GLU A 31 10.35 -6.26 28.65
C GLU A 31 11.67 -6.74 29.27
N ALA A 32 12.80 -6.52 28.61
CA ALA A 32 14.11 -6.68 29.22
C ALA A 32 14.35 -5.64 30.35
N SER A 33 13.37 -4.75 30.59
CA SER A 33 13.44 -3.66 31.56
C SER A 33 12.47 -3.81 32.73
N ALA A 34 11.48 -4.70 32.71
CA ALA A 34 10.49 -4.84 33.81
C ALA A 34 10.92 -5.80 34.94
N SER A 35 12.16 -6.31 34.95
CA SER A 35 12.66 -7.14 36.05
C SER A 35 13.68 -6.44 36.97
N ILE A 36 14.05 -5.18 36.68
CA ILE A 36 14.97 -4.39 37.52
C ILE A 36 14.19 -3.37 38.39
N ASP A 37 12.92 -3.63 38.67
CA ASP A 37 12.15 -2.82 39.63
C ASP A 37 11.45 -3.72 40.66
N ARG A 38 12.23 -4.50 41.44
CA ARG A 38 11.63 -5.04 42.67
C ARG A 38 12.50 -5.29 43.90
N ARG A 39 13.84 -5.18 43.90
CA ARG A 39 14.61 -5.36 45.16
C ARG A 39 15.92 -4.57 45.23
N ASN A 40 15.84 -3.25 45.14
CA ASN A 40 16.88 -2.36 45.70
C ASN A 40 16.45 -1.90 47.09
N ASN A 41 16.38 -2.85 48.03
CA ASN A 41 16.08 -2.57 49.43
C ASN A 41 17.38 -2.69 50.21
N LYS A 42 18.13 -1.59 50.19
CA LYS A 42 18.95 -1.04 51.27
C LYS A 42 18.94 -1.88 52.57
N SER A 43 20.00 -2.63 52.81
CA SER A 43 20.37 -3.13 54.14
C SER A 43 21.88 -3.25 54.25
N THR A 44 22.57 -2.11 54.15
CA THR A 44 23.91 -1.96 54.73
C THR A 44 23.72 -1.74 56.23
N ASP A 45 23.52 -2.85 56.96
CA ASP A 45 23.65 -2.90 58.42
C ASP A 45 24.38 -4.18 58.79
N ILE A 46 25.71 -4.12 58.78
CA ILE A 46 26.51 -4.93 59.68
C ILE A 46 27.53 -3.98 60.31
N HIS A 47 27.10 -3.39 61.42
CA HIS A 47 27.93 -2.67 62.36
C HIS A 47 29.26 -3.40 62.65
N HIS A 48 30.35 -2.63 62.53
CA HIS A 48 31.61 -2.70 63.25
C HIS A 48 31.87 -3.93 64.15
N ARG A 49 32.94 -4.67 63.83
CA ARG A 49 33.98 -4.92 64.85
C ARG A 49 35.34 -5.22 64.20
N THR A 50 36.23 -4.28 64.42
CA THR A 50 37.69 -4.38 64.36
C THR A 50 38.21 -5.57 65.17
N SER A 51 39.05 -6.42 64.58
CA SER A 51 40.10 -7.10 65.33
C SER A 51 41.43 -6.96 64.58
N VAL A 52 42.24 -6.04 65.10
CA VAL A 52 43.67 -5.97 64.86
C VAL A 52 44.31 -7.08 65.71
N ASP A 53 44.99 -8.05 65.11
CA ASP A 53 46.45 -8.14 65.09
C ASP A 53 46.94 -9.51 64.54
N ASP A 54 48.15 -9.47 63.99
CA ASP A 54 49.18 -10.50 63.90
C ASP A 54 49.00 -11.69 62.93
N ALA A 55 49.69 -11.59 61.79
CA ALA A 55 50.86 -12.45 61.52
C ALA A 55 51.36 -12.24 60.08
N THR A 56 52.64 -11.85 60.02
CA THR A 56 53.60 -12.08 58.93
C THR A 56 53.21 -13.26 58.01
N ASN A 57 53.31 -13.10 56.68
CA ASN A 57 53.99 -14.03 55.74
C ASN A 57 53.62 -13.76 54.27
N ARG A 58 54.59 -13.17 53.54
CA ARG A 58 55.04 -13.55 52.18
C ARG A 58 54.06 -14.35 51.29
N GLY A 59 53.51 -13.70 50.28
CA GLY A 59 52.81 -14.37 49.19
C GLY A 59 52.58 -13.46 47.98
N ARG A 60 53.47 -13.58 46.98
CA ARG A 60 53.41 -12.91 45.68
C ARG A 60 52.07 -13.20 44.99
N LEU A 61 51.23 -12.19 44.81
CA LEU A 61 50.00 -12.27 44.01
C LEU A 61 49.91 -11.07 43.06
N VAL A 62 50.27 -11.39 41.81
CA VAL A 62 49.94 -10.78 40.52
C VAL A 62 48.98 -9.58 40.57
N PRO A 63 49.28 -8.44 39.91
CA PRO A 63 48.29 -7.41 39.65
C PRO A 63 47.16 -8.02 38.80
N LYS A 64 46.02 -8.26 39.43
CA LYS A 64 44.78 -8.64 38.75
C LYS A 64 44.33 -7.41 37.96
N VAL A 65 44.65 -7.40 36.67
CA VAL A 65 44.08 -6.45 35.71
C VAL A 65 42.56 -6.57 35.82
N THR A 66 41.95 -5.60 36.49
CA THR A 66 40.51 -5.37 36.45
C THR A 66 40.18 -5.08 35.00
N SER A 67 39.59 -6.06 34.31
CA SER A 67 39.11 -5.88 32.94
C SER A 67 38.16 -4.71 32.95
N ASP A 68 38.53 -3.70 32.17
CA ASP A 68 37.72 -2.55 31.83
C ASP A 68 36.29 -3.04 31.57
N MET A 69 35.37 -2.61 32.43
CA MET A 69 33.98 -3.02 32.36
C MET A 69 33.49 -2.62 30.99
N SER A 70 33.10 -3.60 30.20
CA SER A 70 32.37 -3.40 28.96
C SER A 70 31.10 -2.63 29.30
N ASN A 71 31.19 -1.30 29.25
CA ASN A 71 30.07 -0.41 29.12
C ASN A 71 29.55 -0.60 27.69
N THR A 72 28.98 -1.78 27.42
CA THR A 72 28.04 -1.92 26.32
C THR A 72 26.80 -1.16 26.79
N HIS A 73 26.82 0.13 26.49
CA HIS A 73 25.66 1.00 26.40
C HIS A 73 24.69 0.36 25.40
N ARG A 74 23.96 -0.66 25.85
CA ARG A 74 22.79 -1.18 25.15
C ARG A 74 21.74 -0.08 25.26
N GLN A 75 21.82 0.88 24.34
CA GLN A 75 20.66 1.68 24.00
C GLN A 75 19.60 0.73 23.44
N GLY A 76 18.77 0.20 24.33
CA GLY A 76 17.43 -0.14 23.93
C GLY A 76 16.75 1.17 23.60
N GLU A 77 16.77 1.59 22.34
CA GLU A 77 15.88 2.66 21.89
C GLU A 77 14.46 2.24 22.29
N GLU A 78 13.89 2.93 23.28
CA GLU A 78 12.46 2.89 23.50
C GLU A 78 11.83 3.46 22.24
N ILE A 79 10.82 2.75 21.72
CA ILE A 79 10.11 3.20 20.54
C ILE A 79 9.39 4.49 20.92
N SER A 80 9.81 5.59 20.29
CA SER A 80 9.22 6.89 20.55
C SER A 80 7.75 6.89 20.15
N ALA A 81 6.94 7.67 20.87
CA ALA A 81 5.55 7.95 20.50
C ALA A 81 5.46 8.50 19.07
N ASP A 82 6.47 9.24 18.61
CA ASP A 82 6.54 9.76 17.24
C ASP A 82 6.71 8.64 16.19
N THR A 83 7.52 7.62 16.49
CA THR A 83 7.70 6.44 15.62
C THR A 83 6.37 5.68 15.47
N TYR A 84 5.65 5.46 16.57
CA TYR A 84 4.35 4.80 16.54
C TYR A 84 3.28 5.62 15.79
N ALA A 85 3.25 6.94 16.02
CA ALA A 85 2.36 7.84 15.30
C ALA A 85 2.62 7.81 13.78
N THR A 86 3.90 7.75 13.38
CA THR A 86 4.30 7.65 11.98
C THR A 86 3.85 6.33 11.34
N LEU A 87 4.01 5.19 12.03
CA LEU A 87 3.51 3.90 11.56
C LEU A 87 1.99 3.91 11.34
N ARG A 88 1.22 4.47 12.28
CA ARG A 88 -0.24 4.62 12.15
C ARG A 88 -0.64 5.48 10.95
N ARG A 89 0.07 6.58 10.70
CA ARG A 89 -0.18 7.42 9.51
C ARG A 89 0.10 6.64 8.22
N HIS A 90 1.18 5.86 8.16
CA HIS A 90 1.49 5.06 6.98
C HIS A 90 0.43 4.00 6.70
N GLN A 91 -0.04 3.31 7.73
CA GLN A 91 -1.12 2.33 7.59
C GLN A 91 -2.41 2.99 7.02
N PHE A 92 -2.84 4.11 7.60
CA PHE A 92 -3.99 4.87 7.11
C PHE A 92 -3.81 5.34 5.65
N ASN A 93 -2.61 5.80 5.29
CA ASN A 93 -2.33 6.24 3.92
C ASN A 93 -2.42 5.09 2.90
N LEU A 94 -2.02 3.87 3.29
CA LEU A 94 -2.12 2.69 2.42
C LEU A 94 -3.58 2.26 2.22
N GLU A 95 -4.38 2.22 3.29
CA GLU A 95 -5.82 1.95 3.21
C GLU A 95 -6.51 2.98 2.29
N SER A 96 -6.17 4.27 2.43
CA SER A 96 -6.69 5.31 1.55
C SER A 96 -6.28 5.14 0.09
N LEU A 97 -5.06 4.64 -0.16
CA LEU A 97 -4.57 4.40 -1.51
C LEU A 97 -5.29 3.22 -2.17
N GLU A 98 -5.57 2.17 -1.40
CA GLU A 98 -6.35 1.00 -1.83
C GLU A 98 -7.77 1.42 -2.27
N ASP A 99 -8.48 2.20 -1.45
CA ASP A 99 -9.78 2.75 -1.79
C ASP A 99 -9.77 3.57 -3.07
N ARG A 100 -8.72 4.40 -3.26
CA ARG A 100 -8.56 5.23 -4.46
C ARG A 100 -8.31 4.37 -5.70
N LEU A 101 -7.51 3.31 -5.59
CA LEU A 101 -7.28 2.37 -6.69
C LEU A 101 -8.58 1.67 -7.08
N GLN A 102 -9.35 1.20 -6.11
CA GLN A 102 -10.63 0.54 -6.38
C GLN A 102 -11.60 1.47 -7.13
N ARG A 103 -11.64 2.76 -6.77
CA ARG A 103 -12.45 3.77 -7.46
C ARG A 103 -12.02 4.00 -8.91
N ILE A 104 -10.71 4.02 -9.16
CA ILE A 104 -10.16 4.14 -10.51
C ILE A 104 -10.53 2.92 -11.34
N GLU A 105 -10.39 1.72 -10.79
CA GLU A 105 -10.75 0.47 -11.45
C GLU A 105 -12.23 0.45 -11.85
N ASN A 106 -13.12 0.81 -10.93
CA ASN A 106 -14.57 0.91 -11.20
C ASN A 106 -14.89 1.93 -12.30
N THR A 107 -14.17 3.06 -12.32
CA THR A 107 -14.32 4.08 -13.35
C THR A 107 -13.87 3.54 -14.72
N ILE A 108 -12.72 2.87 -14.77
CA ILE A 108 -12.20 2.23 -15.99
C ILE A 108 -13.19 1.16 -16.49
N ALA A 109 -13.72 0.31 -15.62
CA ALA A 109 -14.70 -0.71 -15.97
C ALA A 109 -15.97 -0.09 -16.56
N THR A 110 -16.48 0.98 -15.93
CA THR A 110 -17.66 1.72 -16.42
C THR A 110 -17.42 2.34 -17.80
N MET A 111 -16.24 2.92 -18.01
CA MET A 111 -15.87 3.47 -19.32
C MET A 111 -15.78 2.35 -20.37
N LYS A 112 -15.06 1.26 -20.08
CA LYS A 112 -14.96 0.10 -21.00
C LYS A 112 -16.35 -0.42 -21.41
N GLU A 113 -17.28 -0.55 -20.48
CA GLU A 113 -18.65 -0.99 -20.79
C GLU A 113 -19.41 -0.01 -21.69
N LYS A 114 -19.31 1.31 -21.43
CA LYS A 114 -19.93 2.32 -22.29
C LYS A 114 -19.38 2.30 -23.72
N TRP A 115 -18.06 2.16 -23.85
CA TRP A 115 -17.40 2.03 -25.15
C TRP A 115 -17.85 0.76 -25.89
N ARG A 116 -17.91 -0.39 -25.18
CA ARG A 116 -18.41 -1.65 -25.73
C ARG A 116 -19.85 -1.54 -26.24
N ARG A 117 -20.74 -0.89 -25.49
CA ARG A 117 -22.13 -0.65 -25.93
C ARG A 117 -22.21 0.21 -27.18
N GLY A 118 -21.36 1.24 -27.28
CA GLY A 118 -21.29 2.09 -28.46
C GLY A 118 -20.84 1.31 -29.70
N ASP A 119 -19.81 0.48 -29.56
CA ASP A 119 -19.32 -0.39 -30.64
C ASP A 119 -20.40 -1.37 -31.11
N GLU A 120 -21.14 -1.98 -30.17
CA GLU A 120 -22.23 -2.90 -30.50
C GLU A 120 -23.39 -2.21 -31.23
N ALA A 121 -23.79 -1.02 -30.79
CA ALA A 121 -24.83 -0.23 -31.45
C ALA A 121 -24.44 0.13 -32.90
N MET A 122 -23.16 0.46 -33.13
CA MET A 122 -22.66 0.76 -34.48
C MET A 122 -22.65 -0.48 -35.38
N ARG A 123 -22.33 -1.65 -34.81
CA ARG A 123 -22.38 -2.93 -35.53
C ARG A 123 -23.81 -3.28 -35.93
N GLU A 124 -24.75 -3.19 -34.99
CA GLU A 124 -26.18 -3.45 -35.20
C GLU A 124 -26.76 -2.55 -36.29
N PHE A 125 -26.44 -1.25 -36.26
CA PHE A 125 -26.83 -0.30 -37.31
C PHE A 125 -26.30 -0.72 -38.70
N THR A 126 -25.03 -1.12 -38.76
CA THR A 126 -24.39 -1.53 -40.02
C THR A 126 -25.01 -2.81 -40.57
N ASP A 127 -25.30 -3.79 -39.72
CA ASP A 127 -25.90 -5.06 -40.13
C ASP A 127 -27.38 -4.91 -40.53
N SER A 128 -28.14 -4.05 -39.85
CA SER A 128 -29.52 -3.71 -40.23
C SER A 128 -29.62 -3.11 -41.64
N THR A 129 -28.63 -2.28 -42.01
CA THR A 129 -28.58 -1.65 -43.34
C THR A 129 -28.33 -2.66 -44.47
N LYS A 130 -27.68 -3.80 -44.18
CA LYS A 130 -27.46 -4.87 -45.16
C LYS A 130 -28.75 -5.61 -45.51
N HIS A 131 -29.67 -5.77 -44.56
CA HIS A 131 -30.95 -6.43 -44.79
C HIS A 131 -31.97 -5.54 -45.51
N THR A 132 -31.76 -4.22 -45.53
CA THR A 132 -32.66 -3.26 -46.19
C THR A 132 -32.29 -2.99 -47.65
N LYS A 133 -31.24 -3.63 -48.19
CA LYS A 133 -31.06 -3.77 -49.65
C LYS A 133 -32.08 -4.78 -50.20
N VAL A 134 -33.36 -4.47 -50.02
CA VAL A 134 -34.42 -5.01 -50.86
C VAL A 134 -34.16 -4.48 -52.27
N ASP A 135 -34.18 -5.38 -53.24
CA ASP A 135 -34.03 -5.21 -54.69
C ASP A 135 -35.00 -4.20 -55.34
N GLN A 136 -35.16 -3.00 -54.82
CA GLN A 136 -35.81 -1.92 -55.54
C GLN A 136 -34.80 -1.28 -56.45
N HIS A 137 -34.68 -1.84 -57.65
CA HIS A 137 -34.08 -1.18 -58.80
C HIS A 137 -34.76 0.18 -59.00
N VAL A 138 -34.16 1.23 -58.45
CA VAL A 138 -34.59 2.60 -58.66
C VAL A 138 -34.56 2.86 -60.17
N ASN A 139 -35.72 2.97 -60.78
CA ASN A 139 -35.87 3.21 -62.21
C ASN A 139 -35.60 4.68 -62.51
N TYR A 140 -34.31 5.05 -62.50
CA TYR A 140 -33.82 6.40 -62.81
C TYR A 140 -34.42 7.01 -64.11
N PRO A 141 -34.63 6.24 -65.20
CA PRO A 141 -35.32 6.74 -66.39
C PRO A 141 -36.74 7.27 -66.17
N HIS A 142 -37.48 6.74 -65.19
CA HIS A 142 -38.87 7.16 -64.93
C HIS A 142 -38.91 8.49 -64.16
N LEU A 143 -37.98 8.68 -63.23
CA LEU A 143 -37.85 9.93 -62.47
C LEU A 143 -37.38 11.09 -63.36
N LEU A 144 -36.47 10.83 -64.31
CA LEU A 144 -36.00 11.86 -65.23
C LEU A 144 -37.12 12.39 -66.14
N ARG A 145 -38.02 11.48 -66.58
CA ARG A 145 -39.15 11.83 -67.45
C ARG A 145 -40.22 12.68 -66.75
N LEU A 146 -40.39 12.51 -65.44
CA LEU A 146 -41.27 13.35 -64.60
C LEU A 146 -40.76 14.79 -64.48
N PHE A 147 -39.44 14.99 -64.39
CA PHE A 147 -38.84 16.33 -64.32
C PHE A 147 -38.79 17.05 -65.67
N GLU A 148 -38.61 16.31 -66.77
CA GLU A 148 -38.63 16.90 -68.12
C GLU A 148 -40.04 17.31 -68.57
N GLY A 149 -41.08 16.58 -68.16
CA GLY A 149 -42.47 16.90 -68.48
C GLY A 149 -42.97 18.23 -67.90
N THR A 150 -42.41 18.69 -66.78
CA THR A 150 -42.80 19.95 -66.13
C THR A 150 -42.20 21.21 -66.74
N LYS A 151 -41.31 21.11 -67.75
CA LYS A 151 -40.76 22.28 -68.45
C LYS A 151 -41.64 22.83 -69.57
N ALA A 152 -42.68 22.10 -69.98
CA ALA A 152 -43.50 22.48 -71.15
C ALA A 152 -44.58 23.53 -70.87
N ASP A 153 -44.94 23.78 -69.61
CA ASP A 153 -46.06 24.70 -69.25
C ASP A 153 -45.62 26.12 -68.81
N ILE A 154 -44.36 26.50 -69.04
CA ILE A 154 -43.83 27.84 -68.68
C ILE A 154 -43.36 28.61 -69.94
N GLN A 155 -44.08 28.49 -71.06
CA GLN A 155 -43.94 29.45 -72.16
C GLN A 155 -45.31 30.00 -72.57
N HIS A 156 -45.34 31.33 -72.50
CA HIS A 156 -46.44 32.28 -72.65
C HIS A 156 -47.17 32.23 -74.00
#